data_AF-A0A9N8H0W1-F1
#
_entry.id   AF-A0A9N8H0W1-F1
#
_cell.length_a   1.000
_cell.length_b   1.000
_cell.length_c   1.000
_cell.angle_alpha   90.00
_cell.angle_beta   90.00
_cell.angle_gamma   90.00
#
_symmetry.space_group_name_H-M   'P 1'
#
loop_
_entity.id
_entity.type
_entity.pdbx_description
1 polymer ?
#
loop_
_entity_poly.entity_id
_entity_poly.type
_entity_poly.pdbx_seq_one_letter_code
_entity_poly.pdbx_strand_id
1 'polypeptide(L)'
;MQNDTNPPCDLAGYIQRLKLQPLRESITIQNKTIPITKNTPSVKLLADVNANWILTRDNYLNHIMACRLCVVAGLKQPRYCQVGEKYYQDYQCATHELIECQQHSENPPQNK
;
A
#
# COMPACT_ATOMS: atom_id res chain seq x y z
N MET A 1 -27.08 35.72 7.19
CA MET A 1 -25.78 35.55 7.88
C MET A 1 -25.77 34.16 8.49
N GLN A 2 -25.25 33.17 7.75
CA GLN A 2 -25.03 31.81 8.27
C GLN A 2 -23.55 31.50 8.03
N ASN A 3 -22.86 31.20 9.13
CA ASN A 3 -21.43 30.91 9.19
C ASN A 3 -21.16 29.51 8.66
N ASP A 4 -20.75 29.40 7.40
CA ASP A 4 -20.14 28.19 6.87
C ASP A 4 -18.71 28.08 7.40
N THR A 5 -18.56 27.34 8.50
CA THR A 5 -17.25 27.02 9.06
C THR A 5 -16.63 25.89 8.22
N ASN A 6 -16.17 26.21 7.02
CA ASN A 6 -15.28 25.33 6.27
C ASN A 6 -13.91 25.32 6.96
N PRO A 7 -13.39 24.17 7.45
CA PRO A 7 -12.04 24.12 7.96
C PRO A 7 -11.06 24.41 6.80
N PRO A 8 -10.03 25.25 7.01
CA PRO A 8 -9.10 25.59 5.95
C PRO A 8 -8.36 24.33 5.46
N CYS A 9 -8.43 24.07 4.16
CA CYS A 9 -7.60 23.12 3.44
C CYS A 9 -6.18 23.67 3.22
N ASP A 10 -5.63 24.39 4.21
CA ASP A 10 -4.26 24.87 4.18
C ASP A 10 -3.31 23.83 4.80
N LEU A 11 -2.02 24.00 4.50
CA LEU A 11 -0.96 23.10 4.97
C LEU A 11 -0.94 23.01 6.51
N ALA A 12 -1.36 24.07 7.20
CA ALA A 12 -1.50 24.11 8.65
C ALA A 12 -2.60 23.15 9.15
N GLY A 13 -3.76 23.12 8.50
CA GLY A 13 -4.86 22.18 8.80
C GLY A 13 -4.51 20.72 8.51
N TYR A 14 -3.60 20.46 7.57
CA TYR A 14 -3.05 19.12 7.32
C TYR A 14 -2.07 18.70 8.41
N ILE A 15 -1.16 19.58 8.83
CA ILE A 15 -0.19 19.32 9.93
C ILE A 15 -0.93 19.13 11.27
N GLN A 16 -1.98 19.91 11.53
CA GLN A 16 -2.81 19.75 12.74
C GLN A 16 -3.49 18.37 12.79
N ARG A 17 -3.96 17.87 11.63
CA ARG A 17 -4.54 16.52 11.52
C ARG A 17 -3.53 15.40 11.75
N LEU A 18 -2.28 15.58 11.31
CA LEU A 18 -1.20 14.63 11.60
C LEU A 18 -0.82 14.61 13.08
N LYS A 19 -0.80 15.77 13.75
CA LYS A 19 -0.54 15.87 15.19
C LYS A 19 -1.60 15.19 16.08
N LEU A 20 -2.81 15.02 15.58
CA LEU A 20 -3.93 14.42 16.31
C LEU A 20 -4.15 12.94 15.97
N GLN A 21 -3.32 12.34 15.11
CA GLN A 21 -3.34 10.89 14.95
C GLN A 21 -2.82 10.27 16.25
N PRO A 22 -3.57 9.33 16.87
CA PRO A 22 -3.00 8.54 17.94
C PRO A 22 -1.81 7.81 17.34
N LEU A 23 -0.62 8.03 17.90
CA LEU A 23 0.54 7.19 17.69
C LEU A 23 0.07 5.75 17.91
N ARG A 24 -0.12 5.00 16.81
CA ARG A 24 -0.44 3.58 16.91
C ARG A 24 0.65 2.96 17.75
N GLU A 25 0.24 2.56 18.95
CA GLU A 25 1.10 1.98 19.95
C GLU A 25 1.91 0.86 19.31
N SER A 26 3.21 0.96 19.57
CA SER A 26 4.23 -0.04 19.30
C SER A 26 3.65 -1.43 19.44
N ILE A 27 3.69 -2.20 18.35
CA ILE A 27 3.33 -3.61 18.33
C ILE A 27 4.24 -4.30 19.35
N THR A 28 3.71 -4.53 20.55
CA THR A 28 4.34 -5.41 21.51
C THR A 28 4.11 -6.80 20.97
N ILE A 29 5.12 -7.34 20.29
CA ILE A 29 5.13 -8.74 19.85
C ILE A 29 5.22 -9.58 21.12
N GLN A 30 4.07 -9.87 21.72
CA GLN A 30 3.94 -10.93 22.69
C GLN A 30 4.26 -12.23 21.95
N ASN A 31 5.46 -12.76 22.16
CA ASN A 31 5.88 -14.10 21.76
C ASN A 31 4.96 -15.14 22.43
N LYS A 32 3.75 -15.31 21.89
CA LYS A 32 2.91 -16.46 22.18
C LYS A 32 3.22 -17.48 21.10
N THR A 33 4.02 -18.48 21.46
CA THR A 33 4.30 -19.65 20.63
C THR A 33 2.98 -20.29 20.20
N ILE A 34 2.55 -20.02 18.97
CA ILE A 34 1.44 -20.74 18.33
C ILE A 34 2.05 -22.04 17.80
N PRO A 35 1.47 -23.22 18.11
CA PRO A 35 1.97 -24.47 17.57
C PRO A 35 1.90 -24.41 16.04
N ILE A 36 3.05 -24.63 15.40
CA ILE A 36 3.18 -24.68 13.93
C ILE A 36 2.38 -25.88 13.44
N THR A 37 1.12 -25.66 13.10
CA THR A 37 0.35 -26.58 12.28
C THR A 37 0.90 -26.53 10.87
N LYS A 38 1.35 -27.70 10.41
CA LYS A 38 1.93 -27.99 9.10
C LYS A 38 1.24 -27.23 7.96
N ASN A 39 2.03 -26.39 7.29
CA ASN A 39 1.87 -25.87 5.93
C ASN A 39 0.43 -25.77 5.40
N THR A 40 -0.21 -24.63 5.60
CA THR A 40 -1.36 -24.23 4.79
C THR A 40 -0.82 -23.48 3.56
N PRO A 41 -0.95 -24.01 2.32
CA PRO A 41 -0.43 -23.38 1.10
C PRO A 41 -0.83 -21.90 0.96
N SER A 42 -2.01 -21.54 1.45
CA SER A 42 -2.57 -20.19 1.42
C SER A 42 -1.78 -19.17 2.24
N VAL A 43 -1.17 -19.57 3.37
CA VAL A 43 -0.40 -18.65 4.23
C VAL A 43 0.95 -18.32 3.59
N LYS A 44 1.59 -19.33 2.97
CA LYS A 44 2.85 -19.13 2.24
C LYS A 44 2.63 -18.28 0.99
N LEU A 45 1.56 -18.56 0.23
CA LEU A 45 1.21 -17.80 -0.96
C LEU A 45 0.97 -16.32 -0.65
N LEU A 46 0.21 -16.01 0.41
CA LEU A 46 -0.04 -14.62 0.81
C LEU A 46 1.24 -13.90 1.23
N ALA A 47 2.15 -14.58 1.94
CA ALA A 47 3.44 -14.02 2.32
C ALA A 47 4.32 -13.71 1.09
N ASP A 48 4.37 -14.63 0.12
CA ASP A 48 5.15 -14.48 -1.11
C ASP A 48 4.60 -13.33 -1.99
N VAL A 49 3.28 -13.25 -2.17
CA VAL A 49 2.63 -12.17 -2.94
C VAL A 49 2.83 -10.81 -2.25
N ASN A 50 2.75 -10.75 -0.92
CA ASN A 50 3.02 -9.52 -0.17
C ASN A 50 4.48 -9.07 -0.30
N ALA A 51 5.43 -10.01 -0.23
CA ALA A 51 6.85 -9.70 -0.45
C ALA A 51 7.11 -9.16 -1.87
N ASN A 52 6.49 -9.76 -2.89
CA ASN A 52 6.59 -9.29 -4.28
C ASN A 52 6.01 -7.87 -4.43
N TRP A 53 4.86 -7.59 -3.83
CA TRP A 53 4.25 -6.27 -3.85
C TRP A 53 5.13 -5.19 -3.19
N ILE A 54 5.73 -5.49 -2.03
CA ILE A 54 6.65 -4.56 -1.35
C ILE A 54 7.85 -4.25 -2.26
N LEU A 55 8.45 -5.27 -2.87
CA LEU A 55 9.62 -5.10 -3.73
C LEU A 55 9.32 -4.25 -4.97
N THR A 56 8.22 -4.53 -5.67
CA THR A 56 7.84 -3.77 -6.87
C THR A 56 7.45 -2.34 -6.53
N ARG A 57 6.74 -2.12 -5.40
CA ARG A 57 6.44 -0.78 -4.87
C ARG A 57 7.71 0.01 -4.59
N ASP A 58 8.67 -0.57 -3.86
CA ASP A 58 9.88 0.15 -3.46
C ASP A 58 10.76 0.47 -4.67
N ASN A 59 10.85 -0.42 -5.66
CA ASN A 59 11.54 -0.15 -6.93
C ASN A 59 10.89 1.02 -7.69
N TYR A 60 9.56 1.03 -7.80
CA TYR A 60 8.82 2.10 -8.44
C TYR A 60 9.02 3.45 -7.71
N LEU A 61 8.83 3.48 -6.39
CA LEU A 61 8.97 4.69 -5.58
C LEU A 61 10.40 5.24 -5.62
N ASN A 62 11.41 4.38 -5.42
CA ASN A 62 12.81 4.79 -5.48
C ASN A 62 13.16 5.38 -6.85
N HIS A 63 12.64 4.81 -7.93
CA HIS A 63 12.88 5.32 -9.27
C HIS A 63 12.23 6.69 -9.49
N ILE A 64 10.93 6.85 -9.24
CA ILE A 64 10.23 8.12 -9.53
C ILE A 64 10.71 9.28 -8.65
N MET A 65 11.21 8.99 -7.45
CA MET A 65 11.77 9.98 -6.54
C MET A 65 13.17 10.46 -6.99
N ALA A 66 13.95 9.59 -7.65
CA ALA A 66 15.29 9.92 -8.13
C ALA A 66 15.33 10.39 -9.60
N CYS A 67 14.38 9.95 -10.41
CA CYS A 67 14.38 10.16 -11.86
C CYS A 67 13.71 11.48 -12.24
N ARG A 68 14.48 12.44 -12.76
CA ARG A 68 13.98 13.75 -13.21
C ARG A 68 13.09 13.69 -14.46
N LEU A 69 13.09 12.57 -15.18
CA LEU A 69 12.24 12.40 -16.36
C LEU A 69 10.81 12.02 -15.97
N CYS A 70 10.66 11.33 -14.84
CA CYS A 70 9.37 10.96 -14.28
C CYS A 70 8.69 12.17 -13.65
N VAL A 71 7.42 12.39 -14.00
CA VAL A 71 6.57 13.45 -13.44
C VAL A 71 5.26 12.80 -13.03
N VAL A 72 5.15 12.54 -11.73
CA VAL A 72 4.02 11.80 -11.13
C VAL A 72 3.02 12.70 -10.39
N ALA A 73 3.39 13.94 -10.11
CA ALA A 73 2.55 14.92 -9.42
C ALA A 73 2.30 16.16 -10.30
N GLY A 74 1.16 16.82 -10.11
CA GLY A 74 0.82 18.08 -10.78
C GLY A 74 0.32 17.95 -12.23
N LEU A 75 0.18 16.72 -12.75
CA LEU A 75 -0.39 16.45 -14.07
C LEU A 75 -1.65 15.59 -13.94
N LYS A 76 -2.59 15.74 -14.90
CA LYS A 76 -3.78 14.88 -15.00
C LYS A 76 -3.39 13.42 -15.28
N GLN A 77 -2.29 13.21 -16.00
CA GLN A 77 -1.72 11.88 -16.26
C GLN A 77 -0.23 11.90 -15.92
N PRO A 78 0.26 10.92 -15.13
CA PRO A 78 1.68 10.77 -14.87
C PRO A 78 2.45 10.55 -16.17
N ARG A 79 3.65 11.12 -16.25
CA ARG A 79 4.60 10.84 -17.33
C ARG A 79 5.77 10.07 -16.77
N TYR A 80 6.04 8.88 -17.31
CA TYR A 80 7.18 8.07 -16.92
C TYR A 80 8.25 8.06 -18.02
N CYS A 81 9.50 7.82 -17.64
CA CYS A 81 10.48 7.31 -18.61
C CYS A 81 10.23 5.81 -18.84
N GLN A 82 10.88 5.23 -19.85
CA GLN A 82 10.69 3.81 -20.20
C GLN A 82 10.92 2.85 -19.01
N VAL A 83 11.92 3.11 -18.16
CA VAL A 83 12.21 2.29 -16.98
C VAL A 83 11.13 2.48 -15.90
N GLY A 84 10.73 3.73 -15.65
CA GLY A 84 9.67 4.05 -14.69
C GLY A 84 8.32 3.46 -15.09
N GLU A 85 8.01 3.41 -16.39
CA GLU A 85 6.80 2.78 -16.92
C GLU A 85 6.79 1.28 -16.65
N LYS A 86 7.93 0.60 -16.88
CA LYS A 86 8.09 -0.81 -16.54
C LYS A 86 7.86 -1.06 -15.04
N TYR A 87 8.49 -0.28 -14.17
CA TYR A 87 8.28 -0.43 -12.72
C TYR A 87 6.84 -0.14 -12.28
N TYR A 88 6.18 0.81 -12.93
CA TYR A 88 4.76 1.08 -12.68
C TYR A 88 3.87 -0.11 -13.08
N GLN A 89 4.14 -0.74 -14.23
CA GLN A 89 3.43 -1.95 -14.67
C GLN A 89 3.65 -3.13 -13.71
N ASP A 90 4.91 -3.36 -13.30
CA ASP A 90 5.26 -4.41 -12.33
C ASP A 90 4.53 -4.19 -10.98
N TYR A 91 4.48 -2.94 -10.51
CA TYR A 91 3.75 -2.54 -9.31
C TYR A 91 2.23 -2.75 -9.43
N GLN A 92 1.63 -2.38 -10.57
CA GLN A 92 0.20 -2.60 -10.81
C GLN A 92 -0.16 -4.09 -10.84
N CYS A 93 0.66 -4.91 -11.49
CA CYS A 93 0.47 -6.35 -11.55
C CYS A 93 0.50 -6.98 -10.15
N ALA A 94 1.53 -6.68 -9.36
CA ALA A 94 1.65 -7.18 -7.99
C ALA A 94 0.52 -6.66 -7.07
N THR A 95 0.01 -5.45 -7.32
CA THR A 95 -1.14 -4.90 -6.57
C THR A 95 -2.42 -5.69 -6.87
N HIS A 96 -2.64 -6.06 -8.12
CA HIS A 96 -3.80 -6.88 -8.51
C HIS A 96 -3.73 -8.27 -7.86
N GLU A 97 -2.58 -8.94 -7.96
CA GLU A 97 -2.37 -10.26 -7.34
C GLU A 97 -2.59 -10.25 -5.82
N LEU A 98 -2.15 -9.18 -5.14
CA LEU A 98 -2.36 -9.00 -3.71
C LEU A 98 -3.86 -8.87 -3.37
N ILE A 99 -4.61 -8.08 -4.13
CA ILE A 99 -6.06 -7.89 -3.93
C ILE A 99 -6.80 -9.23 -4.15
N GLU A 100 -6.49 -9.95 -5.22
CA GLU A 100 -7.11 -11.26 -5.49
C GLU A 100 -6.82 -12.27 -4.37
N CYS A 101 -5.57 -12.34 -3.88
CA CYS A 101 -5.21 -13.22 -2.77
C CYS A 101 -5.92 -12.84 -1.46
N GLN A 102 -6.10 -11.55 -1.19
CA GLN A 102 -6.85 -11.08 -0.01
C GLN A 102 -8.34 -11.42 -0.11
N GLN A 103 -8.96 -11.20 -1.27
CA GLN A 103 -10.38 -11.53 -1.49
C GLN A 103 -10.66 -13.03 -1.36
N HIS A 104 -9.78 -13.89 -1.88
CA HIS A 104 -9.88 -15.34 -1.71
C HIS A 104 -9.66 -15.80 -0.26
N SER A 105 -8.89 -15.06 0.53
CA SER A 105 -8.71 -15.34 1.95
C SER A 105 -9.93 -14.95 2.79
N GLU A 106 -10.67 -13.92 2.40
CA GLU A 106 -11.85 -13.42 3.13
C GLU A 106 -13.14 -14.16 2.75
N ASN A 107 -13.24 -14.64 1.51
CA ASN A 107 -14.39 -15.41 1.03
C ASN A 107 -13.91 -16.81 0.59
N PRO A 108 -13.69 -17.75 1.53
CA PRO A 108 -13.45 -19.13 1.15
C PRO A 108 -14.65 -19.62 0.31
N PRO A 109 -14.43 -20.40 -0.76
CA PRO A 109 -15.51 -20.85 -1.62
C PRO A 109 -16.56 -21.56 -0.77
N GLN A 110 -17.80 -21.07 -0.81
CA GLN A 110 -18.92 -21.77 -0.19
C GLN A 110 -19.09 -23.09 -0.92
N ASN A 111 -18.67 -24.17 -0.26
CA ASN A 111 -18.94 -25.51 -0.72
C ASN A 111 -20.46 -25.71 -0.64
N LYS A 112 -21.04 -26.06 -1.80
CA LYS A 112 -22.44 -26.37 -2.13
C LYS A 112 -23.41 -26.62 -0.97
#